data_AF-A0A848WK22-F1
#
_entry.id   AF-A0A848WK22-F1
#
_cell.length_a   1.000
_cell.length_b   1.000
_cell.length_c   1.000
_cell.angle_alpha   90.00
_cell.angle_beta   90.00
_cell.angle_gamma   90.00
#
_symmetry.space_group_name_H-M   'P 1'
#
loop_
_entity.id
_entity.type
_entity.pdbx_description
1 polymer ?
#
loop_
_entity_poly.entity_id
_entity_poly.type
_entity_poly.pdbx_seq_one_letter_code
_entity_poly.pdbx_strand_id
1 'polypeptide(L)'
;MSGAPAAGPNEDFHDRLNRVAEVREPREAARQPVSVLPDWKAAFVGPVGIGLAVLVGMLSVVAVRIAFFHINGAAMIGANPNVMMAMEAAAALFASFLVFLILPYKGAMYNFLQFLGVVVMISMMHNLVHKAPGVFSLAFSPQWTQTVTTVTEPNSFFVRGQSVPFIKEPKAEKTMPKVRRG
;
A
#
# COMPACT_ATOMS: atom_id res chain seq x y z
N MET A 1 -75.08 -44.95 5.91
CA MET A 1 -73.61 -45.17 5.98
C MET A 1 -72.96 -44.13 5.07
N SER A 2 -72.46 -43.01 5.60
CA SER A 2 -71.73 -42.01 4.81
C SER A 2 -70.25 -42.40 4.76
N GLY A 3 -69.75 -42.75 3.58
CA GLY A 3 -68.32 -42.99 3.36
C GLY A 3 -67.52 -41.70 3.52
N ALA A 4 -66.33 -41.81 4.11
CA ALA A 4 -65.40 -40.69 4.24
C ALA A 4 -64.99 -40.16 2.85
N PRO A 5 -64.84 -38.83 2.67
CA PRO A 5 -64.41 -38.27 1.40
C PRO A 5 -63.00 -38.76 1.06
N ALA A 6 -62.83 -39.28 -0.15
CA ALA A 6 -61.53 -39.68 -0.67
C ALA A 6 -60.63 -38.44 -0.82
N ALA A 7 -59.45 -38.49 -0.22
CA ALA A 7 -58.40 -37.48 -0.36
C ALA A 7 -58.17 -37.16 -1.84
N GLY A 8 -58.38 -35.90 -2.21
CA GLY A 8 -58.25 -35.46 -3.61
C GLY A 8 -56.79 -35.48 -4.06
N PRO A 9 -56.50 -35.59 -5.37
CA PRO A 9 -55.14 -35.66 -5.93
C PRO A 9 -54.20 -34.49 -5.57
N ASN A 10 -54.73 -33.40 -5.03
CA ASN A 10 -53.95 -32.26 -4.54
C ASN A 10 -53.37 -32.48 -3.13
N GLU A 11 -54.01 -33.29 -2.28
CA GLU A 11 -53.53 -33.53 -0.91
C GLU A 11 -52.23 -34.36 -0.90
N ASP A 12 -52.13 -35.37 -1.77
CA ASP A 12 -50.90 -36.18 -1.92
C ASP A 12 -49.70 -35.33 -2.37
N PHE A 13 -49.92 -34.33 -3.22
CA PHE A 13 -48.85 -33.44 -3.65
C PHE A 13 -48.35 -32.53 -2.51
N HIS A 14 -49.28 -31.97 -1.72
CA HIS A 14 -48.92 -31.16 -0.55
C HIS A 14 -48.18 -31.99 0.51
N ASP A 15 -48.62 -33.23 0.76
CA ASP A 15 -47.93 -34.15 1.67
C ASP A 15 -46.53 -34.51 1.18
N ARG A 16 -46.33 -34.67 -0.13
CA ARG A 16 -45.01 -34.91 -0.72
C ARG A 16 -44.11 -33.68 -0.62
N LEU A 17 -44.63 -32.48 -0.80
CA LEU A 17 -43.87 -31.24 -0.60
C LEU A 17 -43.45 -31.06 0.85
N ASN A 18 -44.36 -31.27 1.79
CA ASN A 18 -44.08 -31.17 3.23
C ASN A 18 -43.02 -32.19 3.65
N ARG A 19 -43.13 -33.43 3.18
CA ARG A 19 -42.12 -34.47 3.45
C ARG A 19 -40.76 -34.15 2.86
N VAL A 20 -40.71 -33.55 1.67
CA VAL A 20 -39.44 -33.12 1.05
C VAL A 20 -38.85 -31.93 1.82
N ALA A 21 -39.68 -31.01 2.31
CA ALA A 21 -39.23 -29.88 3.13
C ALA A 21 -38.65 -30.36 4.47
N GLU A 22 -39.33 -31.26 5.19
CA GLU A 22 -38.85 -31.85 6.45
C GLU A 22 -37.50 -32.57 6.29
N VAL A 23 -37.26 -33.21 5.14
CA VAL A 23 -35.98 -33.88 4.85
C VAL A 23 -34.89 -32.88 4.41
N ARG A 24 -35.28 -31.77 3.78
CA ARG A 24 -34.36 -30.74 3.28
C ARG A 24 -33.88 -29.79 4.36
N GLU A 25 -34.75 -29.32 5.25
CA GLU A 25 -34.38 -28.36 6.30
C GLU A 25 -33.14 -28.77 7.11
N PRO A 26 -33.04 -29.99 7.67
CA PRO A 26 -31.84 -30.39 8.41
C PRO A 26 -30.61 -30.50 7.51
N ARG A 27 -30.77 -30.86 6.23
CA ARG A 27 -29.68 -30.94 5.26
C ARG A 27 -29.20 -29.56 4.80
N GLU A 28 -30.09 -28.60 4.69
CA GLU A 28 -29.78 -27.22 4.34
C GLU A 28 -29.18 -26.47 5.53
N ALA A 29 -29.67 -26.70 6.74
CA ALA A 29 -29.07 -26.19 7.97
C ALA A 29 -27.66 -26.77 8.24
N ALA A 30 -27.42 -28.02 7.86
CA ALA A 30 -26.10 -28.66 7.98
C ALA A 30 -25.17 -28.39 6.79
N ARG A 31 -25.65 -27.78 5.71
CA ARG A 31 -24.81 -27.43 4.56
C ARG A 31 -23.89 -26.29 4.95
N GLN A 32 -22.60 -26.59 5.06
CA GLN A 32 -21.60 -25.53 5.08
C GLN A 32 -21.69 -24.76 3.75
N PRO A 33 -21.61 -23.42 3.79
CA PRO A 33 -21.62 -22.62 2.57
C PRO A 33 -20.41 -23.03 1.72
N VAL A 34 -20.67 -23.74 0.62
CA VAL A 34 -19.64 -24.09 -0.36
C VAL A 34 -19.34 -22.83 -1.16
N SER A 35 -18.26 -22.15 -0.80
CA SER A 35 -17.74 -21.04 -1.62
C SER A 35 -17.22 -21.60 -2.93
N VAL A 36 -18.01 -21.45 -4.01
CA VAL A 36 -17.62 -21.85 -5.37
C VAL A 36 -16.54 -20.95 -5.97
N LEU A 37 -16.27 -19.80 -5.37
CA LEU A 37 -15.20 -18.88 -5.80
C LEU A 37 -14.03 -18.93 -4.81
N PRO A 38 -12.77 -18.86 -5.30
CA PRO A 38 -11.62 -18.58 -4.45
C PRO A 38 -11.88 -17.29 -3.68
N ASP A 39 -11.75 -17.32 -2.36
CA ASP A 39 -11.85 -16.12 -1.55
C ASP A 39 -10.63 -15.24 -1.84
N TRP A 40 -10.74 -14.39 -2.84
CA TRP A 40 -9.67 -13.47 -3.23
C TRP A 40 -9.25 -12.59 -2.05
N LYS A 41 -10.13 -12.34 -1.08
CA LYS A 41 -9.80 -11.59 0.15
C LYS A 41 -8.86 -12.39 1.04
N ALA A 42 -8.92 -13.72 1.04
CA ALA A 42 -7.98 -14.57 1.75
C ALA A 42 -6.56 -14.45 1.17
N ALA A 43 -6.40 -14.16 -0.12
CA ALA A 43 -5.08 -13.87 -0.70
C ALA A 43 -4.46 -12.55 -0.17
N PHE A 44 -5.29 -11.63 0.32
CA PHE A 44 -4.85 -10.40 1.00
C PHE A 44 -4.52 -10.61 2.48
N VAL A 45 -4.77 -11.80 3.03
CA VAL A 45 -4.48 -12.15 4.42
C VAL A 45 -3.31 -13.13 4.44
N GLY A 46 -2.10 -12.64 4.74
CA GLY A 46 -0.88 -13.45 4.75
C GLY A 46 0.36 -12.69 4.26
N PRO A 47 1.46 -13.39 3.89
CA PRO A 47 2.72 -12.77 3.46
C PRO A 47 2.57 -11.80 2.28
N VAL A 48 1.67 -12.11 1.34
CA VAL A 48 1.35 -11.23 0.20
C VAL A 48 0.69 -9.94 0.68
N GLY A 49 -0.27 -10.02 1.60
CA GLY A 49 -0.91 -8.86 2.23
C GLY A 49 0.06 -7.97 3.00
N ILE A 50 1.05 -8.56 3.67
CA ILE A 50 2.12 -7.82 4.36
C ILE A 50 2.91 -6.98 3.36
N GLY A 51 3.38 -7.58 2.27
CA GLY A 51 4.13 -6.88 1.23
C GLY A 51 3.30 -5.78 0.57
N LEU A 52 2.02 -6.05 0.27
CA LEU A 52 1.12 -5.07 -0.31
C LEU A 52 0.82 -3.92 0.64
N ALA A 53 0.71 -4.14 1.95
CA ALA A 53 0.51 -3.07 2.92
C ALA A 53 1.70 -2.08 2.93
N VAL A 54 2.93 -2.59 2.95
CA VAL A 54 4.14 -1.76 2.83
C VAL A 54 4.12 -0.99 1.51
N LEU A 55 3.82 -1.68 0.40
CA LEU A 55 3.76 -1.08 -0.93
C LEU A 55 2.71 0.03 -1.04
N VAL A 56 1.54 -0.15 -0.43
CA VAL A 56 0.49 0.89 -0.38
C VAL A 56 1.03 2.14 0.31
N GLY A 57 1.66 2.02 1.48
CA GLY A 57 2.27 3.15 2.17
C GLY A 57 3.34 3.84 1.31
N MET A 58 4.20 3.07 0.65
CA MET A 58 5.22 3.57 -0.28
C MET A 58 4.61 4.36 -1.45
N LEU A 59 3.58 3.80 -2.10
CA LEU A 59 2.93 4.43 -3.25
C LEU A 59 2.14 5.68 -2.85
N SER A 60 1.56 5.72 -1.64
CA SER A 60 0.88 6.91 -1.13
C SER A 60 1.83 8.11 -1.02
N VAL A 61 3.09 7.91 -0.62
CA VAL A 61 4.10 8.99 -0.57
C VAL A 61 4.38 9.54 -1.97
N VAL A 62 4.56 8.65 -2.96
CA VAL A 62 4.83 9.07 -4.34
C VAL A 62 3.63 9.84 -4.90
N ALA A 63 2.42 9.34 -4.72
CA ALA A 63 1.19 9.98 -5.19
C ALA A 63 0.99 11.37 -4.57
N VAL A 64 1.14 11.49 -3.25
CA VAL A 64 1.04 12.78 -2.55
C VAL A 64 2.11 13.74 -3.03
N ARG A 65 3.35 13.29 -3.20
CA ARG A 65 4.43 14.16 -3.67
C ARG A 65 4.18 14.64 -5.11
N ILE A 66 3.67 13.79 -5.99
CA ILE A 66 3.24 14.19 -7.34
C ILE A 66 2.14 15.25 -7.24
N ALA A 67 1.11 15.02 -6.43
CA ALA A 67 -0.02 15.95 -6.29
C ALA A 67 0.45 17.31 -5.77
N PHE A 68 1.25 17.34 -4.70
CA PHE A 68 1.78 18.58 -4.15
C PHE A 68 2.72 19.29 -5.12
N PHE A 69 3.53 18.55 -5.89
CA PHE A 69 4.37 19.13 -6.92
C PHE A 69 3.54 19.81 -8.02
N HIS A 70 2.44 19.20 -8.46
CA HIS A 70 1.60 19.79 -9.50
C HIS A 70 0.75 20.97 -8.99
N ILE A 71 0.43 21.01 -7.69
CA ILE A 71 -0.31 22.11 -7.06
C ILE A 71 0.61 23.31 -6.80
N ASN A 72 1.81 23.07 -6.25
CA ASN A 72 2.72 24.13 -5.77
C ASN A 72 3.88 24.42 -6.74
N GLY A 73 4.07 23.60 -7.77
CA GLY A 73 5.21 23.64 -8.68
C GLY A 73 6.55 23.34 -7.98
N ALA A 74 7.64 23.87 -8.55
CA ALA A 74 8.98 23.77 -7.97
C ALA A 74 9.19 24.63 -6.70
N ALA A 75 8.20 25.42 -6.29
CA ALA A 75 8.27 26.32 -5.12
C ALA A 75 8.28 25.59 -3.76
N MET A 76 8.22 24.25 -3.77
CA MET A 76 8.31 23.36 -2.60
C MET A 76 9.63 23.51 -1.80
N ILE A 77 10.61 24.25 -2.34
CA ILE A 77 11.95 24.45 -1.77
C ILE A 77 12.00 25.67 -0.81
N GLY A 78 10.99 26.56 -0.81
CA GLY A 78 11.03 27.83 -0.06
C GLY A 78 10.41 27.83 1.35
N ALA A 79 9.55 26.86 1.69
CA ALA A 79 8.94 26.76 3.01
C ALA A 79 9.86 26.02 4.00
N ASN A 80 9.64 26.18 5.32
CA ASN A 80 10.39 25.47 6.35
C ASN A 80 10.41 23.95 6.04
N PRO A 81 11.58 23.35 5.71
CA PRO A 81 11.65 21.99 5.20
C PRO A 81 11.04 20.95 6.15
N ASN A 82 11.09 21.21 7.46
CA ASN A 82 10.50 20.32 8.46
C ASN A 82 8.97 20.33 8.43
N VAL A 83 8.36 21.50 8.21
CA VAL A 83 6.89 21.64 8.14
C VAL A 83 6.37 20.99 6.87
N MET A 84 7.06 21.21 5.75
CA MET A 84 6.69 20.62 4.47
C MET A 84 6.75 19.09 4.52
N MET A 85 7.84 18.55 5.07
CA MET A 85 8.02 17.11 5.27
C MET A 85 6.94 16.51 6.18
N ALA A 86 6.60 17.18 7.29
CA ALA A 86 5.55 16.73 8.19
C ALA A 86 4.17 16.73 7.52
N MET A 87 3.86 17.76 6.73
CA MET A 87 2.61 17.84 5.99
C MET A 87 2.50 16.75 4.91
N GLU A 88 3.56 16.52 4.13
CA GLU A 88 3.59 15.43 3.14
C GLU A 88 3.48 14.06 3.80
N ALA A 89 4.14 13.85 4.94
CA ALA A 89 4.02 12.60 5.70
C ALA A 89 2.59 12.39 6.21
N ALA A 90 1.96 13.43 6.78
CA ALA A 90 0.57 13.36 7.25
C ALA A 90 -0.40 13.09 6.09
N ALA A 91 -0.23 13.76 4.96
CA ALA A 91 -1.03 13.54 3.76
C ALA A 91 -0.83 12.13 3.19
N ALA A 92 0.40 11.61 3.17
CA ALA A 92 0.68 10.25 2.72
C ALA A 92 0.05 9.20 3.64
N LEU A 93 0.12 9.38 4.96
CA LEU A 93 -0.55 8.51 5.92
C LEU A 93 -2.07 8.54 5.73
N PHE A 94 -2.65 9.73 5.60
CA PHE A 94 -4.08 9.89 5.34
C PHE A 94 -4.49 9.22 4.02
N ALA A 95 -3.73 9.42 2.95
CA ALA A 95 -3.98 8.76 1.67
C ALA A 95 -3.88 7.23 1.77
N SER A 96 -2.88 6.70 2.49
CA SER A 96 -2.73 5.26 2.72
C SER A 96 -3.91 4.67 3.52
N PHE A 97 -4.42 5.44 4.48
CA PHE A 97 -5.60 5.10 5.26
C PHE A 97 -6.87 5.08 4.40
N LEU A 98 -7.05 6.04 3.48
CA LEU A 98 -8.19 6.04 2.57
C LEU A 98 -8.21 4.80 1.65
N VAL A 99 -7.04 4.36 1.17
CA VAL A 99 -6.92 3.11 0.40
C VAL A 99 -7.40 1.91 1.22
N PHE A 100 -7.19 1.93 2.54
CA PHE A 100 -7.61 0.88 3.45
C PHE A 100 -9.12 0.77 3.62
N LEU A 101 -9.86 1.87 3.47
CA LEU A 101 -11.33 1.82 3.50
C LEU A 101 -11.92 0.92 2.39
N ILE A 102 -11.13 0.67 1.34
CA ILE A 102 -11.54 -0.11 0.17
C ILE A 102 -10.93 -1.53 0.22
N LEU A 103 -9.80 -1.72 0.91
CA LEU A 103 -9.11 -3.01 0.98
C LEU A 103 -9.59 -3.86 2.17
N PRO A 104 -9.66 -5.20 2.03
CA PRO A 104 -10.17 -6.09 3.07
C PRO A 104 -9.17 -6.31 4.24
N TYR A 105 -8.19 -5.43 4.40
CA TYR A 105 -7.20 -5.55 5.46
C TYR A 105 -7.86 -5.27 6.82
N LYS A 106 -7.47 -6.04 7.84
CA LYS A 106 -7.99 -5.87 9.20
C LYS A 106 -6.86 -5.97 10.21
N GLY A 107 -6.84 -5.04 11.15
CA GLY A 107 -5.97 -5.09 12.32
C GLY A 107 -4.81 -4.08 12.30
N ALA A 108 -4.33 -3.75 13.49
CA ALA A 108 -3.29 -2.75 13.72
C ALA A 108 -1.96 -3.08 13.03
N MET A 109 -1.68 -4.36 12.77
CA MET A 109 -0.46 -4.81 12.11
C MET A 109 -0.33 -4.22 10.69
N TYR A 110 -1.40 -4.23 9.90
CA TYR A 110 -1.35 -3.71 8.53
C TYR A 110 -1.21 -2.17 8.51
N ASN A 111 -1.84 -1.49 9.46
CA ASN A 111 -1.65 -0.03 9.63
C ASN A 111 -0.20 0.31 9.98
N PHE A 112 0.44 -0.50 10.85
CA PHE A 112 1.85 -0.32 11.18
C PHE A 112 2.76 -0.60 9.98
N LEU A 113 2.49 -1.63 9.18
CA LEU A 113 3.26 -1.93 7.97
C LEU A 113 3.14 -0.84 6.91
N GLN A 114 1.97 -0.23 6.76
CA GLN A 114 1.79 0.95 5.90
C GLN A 114 2.60 2.15 6.39
N PHE A 115 2.53 2.43 7.69
CA PHE A 115 3.33 3.47 8.30
C PHE A 115 4.82 3.25 8.03
N LEU A 116 5.32 2.01 8.18
CA LEU A 116 6.69 1.66 7.80
C LEU A 116 6.96 1.93 6.32
N GLY A 117 6.05 1.56 5.43
CA GLY A 117 6.15 1.87 3.99
C GLY A 117 6.28 3.37 3.70
N VAL A 118 5.50 4.19 4.40
CA VAL A 118 5.57 5.66 4.30
C VAL A 118 6.94 6.16 4.76
N VAL A 119 7.39 5.75 5.96
CA VAL A 119 8.69 6.17 6.51
C VAL A 119 9.85 5.76 5.58
N VAL A 120 9.85 4.51 5.13
CA VAL A 120 10.85 3.99 4.20
C VAL A 120 10.87 4.80 2.91
N MET A 121 9.71 5.05 2.30
CA MET A 121 9.66 5.80 1.05
C MET A 121 10.09 7.26 1.22
N ILE A 122 9.68 7.95 2.28
CA ILE A 122 10.13 9.33 2.54
C ILE A 122 11.66 9.40 2.61
N SER A 123 12.28 8.45 3.31
CA SER A 123 13.73 8.43 3.50
C SER A 123 14.53 7.89 2.32
N MET A 124 13.90 7.17 1.38
CA MET A 124 14.62 6.46 0.30
C MET A 124 14.15 6.80 -1.11
N MET A 125 13.12 7.62 -1.29
CA MET A 125 12.59 7.98 -2.62
C MET A 125 13.67 8.53 -3.54
N HIS A 126 14.63 9.31 -3.01
CA HIS A 126 15.74 9.86 -3.80
C HIS A 126 16.59 8.77 -4.46
N ASN A 127 16.71 7.59 -3.86
CA ASN A 127 17.41 6.45 -4.47
C ASN A 127 16.71 5.97 -5.75
N LEU A 128 15.38 6.07 -5.82
CA LEU A 128 14.62 5.75 -7.04
C LEU A 128 14.87 6.80 -8.12
N VAL A 129 14.99 8.07 -7.72
CA VAL A 129 15.34 9.18 -8.63
C VAL A 129 16.74 8.98 -9.20
N HIS A 130 17.72 8.58 -8.38
CA HIS A 130 19.07 8.25 -8.83
C HIS A 130 19.10 7.07 -9.81
N LYS A 131 18.28 6.04 -9.59
CA LYS A 131 18.24 4.84 -10.47
C LYS A 131 17.54 5.10 -11.80
N ALA A 132 16.53 5.96 -11.83
CA ALA A 132 15.70 6.19 -13.01
C ALA A 132 15.36 7.68 -13.21
N PRO A 133 16.36 8.58 -13.36
CA PRO A 133 16.12 10.02 -13.41
C PRO A 133 15.21 10.44 -14.56
N GLY A 134 15.24 9.71 -15.70
CA GLY A 134 14.35 9.97 -16.84
C GLY A 134 12.87 9.81 -16.50
N VAL A 135 12.51 8.77 -15.75
CA VAL A 135 11.11 8.51 -15.34
C VAL A 135 10.61 9.62 -14.41
N PHE A 136 11.43 10.01 -13.44
CA PHE A 136 11.08 11.07 -12.50
C PHE A 136 11.10 12.46 -13.15
N SER A 137 11.90 12.68 -14.19
CA SER A 137 11.89 13.93 -14.96
C SER A 137 10.57 14.14 -15.71
N LEU A 138 9.93 13.05 -16.16
CA LEU A 138 8.60 13.12 -16.77
C LEU A 138 7.52 13.43 -15.73
N ALA A 139 7.63 12.88 -14.51
CA ALA A 139 6.63 13.07 -13.46
C ALA A 139 6.77 14.39 -12.68
N PHE A 140 7.98 14.92 -12.53
CA PHE A 140 8.29 16.06 -11.65
C PHE A 140 9.08 17.19 -12.31
N SER A 141 9.41 17.11 -13.61
CA SER A 141 10.35 17.97 -14.34
C SER A 141 11.84 17.59 -14.24
N PRO A 142 12.64 17.91 -15.28
CA PRO A 142 14.09 17.73 -15.25
C PRO A 142 14.80 18.53 -14.14
N GLN A 143 14.33 19.76 -13.86
CA GLN A 143 14.97 20.64 -12.87
C GLN A 143 14.84 20.09 -11.44
N TRP A 144 13.66 19.57 -11.08
CA TRP A 144 13.44 18.93 -9.78
C TRP A 144 14.31 17.69 -9.64
N THR A 145 14.35 16.85 -10.68
CA THR A 145 15.15 15.63 -10.70
C THR A 145 16.63 15.94 -10.50
N GLN A 146 17.14 16.93 -11.25
CA GLN A 146 18.51 17.39 -11.10
C GLN A 146 18.79 17.86 -9.67
N THR A 147 17.90 18.66 -9.10
CA THR A 147 18.02 19.15 -7.71
C THR A 147 18.10 18.00 -6.72
N VAL A 148 17.22 17.00 -6.82
CA VAL A 148 17.26 15.83 -5.93
C VAL A 148 18.58 15.08 -6.08
N THR A 149 19.03 14.83 -7.33
CA THR A 149 20.29 14.09 -7.56
C THR A 149 21.54 14.85 -7.15
N THR A 150 21.51 16.19 -7.06
CA THR A 150 22.67 16.99 -6.63
C THR A 150 22.74 17.16 -5.12
N VAL A 151 21.60 17.20 -4.43
CA VAL A 151 21.54 17.41 -2.96
C VAL A 151 21.45 16.13 -2.15
N THR A 152 21.27 14.98 -2.80
CA THR A 152 21.17 13.67 -2.13
C THR A 152 22.17 12.68 -2.71
N GLU A 153 22.63 11.74 -1.89
CA GLU A 153 23.55 10.70 -2.33
C GLU A 153 22.80 9.41 -2.69
N PRO A 154 23.20 8.68 -3.73
CA PRO A 154 22.63 7.37 -4.04
C PRO A 154 22.98 6.36 -2.94
N ASN A 155 22.15 5.32 -2.79
CA ASN A 155 22.32 4.24 -1.82
C ASN A 155 22.47 4.74 -0.37
N SER A 156 21.60 5.69 0.02
CA SER A 156 21.61 6.31 1.34
C SER A 156 20.20 6.45 1.93
N PHE A 157 20.13 6.68 3.24
CA PHE A 157 18.96 7.25 3.89
C PHE A 157 19.07 8.77 3.89
N PHE A 158 18.06 9.47 3.39
CA PHE A 158 17.98 10.92 3.49
C PHE A 158 17.13 11.31 4.69
N VAL A 159 17.75 11.88 5.72
CA VAL A 159 17.09 12.26 6.98
C VAL A 159 17.58 13.63 7.40
N ARG A 160 16.64 14.58 7.60
CA ARG A 160 16.92 15.95 8.10
C ARG A 160 18.00 16.69 7.30
N GLY A 161 18.02 16.53 5.97
CA GLY A 161 18.97 17.21 5.10
C GLY A 161 20.34 16.53 5.00
N GLN A 162 20.53 15.36 5.61
CA GLN A 162 21.77 14.59 5.54
C GLN A 162 21.52 13.25 4.86
N SER A 163 22.44 12.86 3.98
CA SER A 163 22.48 11.52 3.40
C SER A 163 23.37 10.64 4.26
N VAL A 164 22.83 9.52 4.76
CA VAL A 164 23.57 8.49 5.51
C VAL A 164 23.73 7.29 4.59
N PRO A 165 24.92 7.03 4.03
CA PRO A 165 25.13 5.94 3.08
C PRO A 165 24.96 4.59 3.76
N PHE A 166 24.40 3.60 3.04
CA PHE A 166 24.21 2.25 3.59
C PHE A 166 25.55 1.56 3.88
N ILE A 167 26.57 1.88 3.09
CA ILE A 167 27.94 1.39 3.24
C ILE A 167 28.82 2.61 3.43
N LYS A 168 29.58 2.68 4.52
CA LYS A 168 30.61 3.72 4.69
C LYS A 168 31.71 3.45 3.67
N GLU A 169 31.77 4.23 2.60
CA GLU A 169 32.98 4.23 1.78
C GLU A 169 34.16 4.65 2.68
N PRO A 170 35.30 3.94 2.62
CA PRO A 170 36.49 4.36 3.35
C PRO A 170 36.83 5.76 2.87
N LYS A 171 36.81 6.73 3.81
CA LYS A 171 37.21 8.11 3.57
C LYS A 171 38.54 8.07 2.84
N ALA A 172 38.55 8.40 1.54
CA ALA A 172 39.79 8.53 0.80
C ALA A 172 40.59 9.62 1.50
N GLU A 173 41.63 9.20 2.23
CA GLU A 173 42.56 10.09 2.88
C GLU A 173 43.12 10.98 1.76
N LYS A 174 42.81 12.28 1.83
CA LYS A 174 43.39 13.27 0.93
C LYS A 174 44.90 13.25 1.16
N THR A 175 45.62 12.40 0.43
CA THR A 175 47.06 12.49 0.30
C THR A 175 47.33 13.83 -0.36
N MET A 176 47.67 14.83 0.46
CA MET A 176 48.09 16.13 -0.03
C MET A 176 49.27 15.92 -0.98
N PRO A 177 49.28 16.57 -2.16
CA PRO A 177 50.41 16.46 -3.08
C PRO A 177 51.65 16.96 -2.35
N LYS A 178 52.62 16.05 -2.16
CA LYS A 178 53.91 16.37 -1.57
C LYS A 178 54.59 17.34 -2.53
N VAL A 179 54.54 18.65 -2.22
CA VAL A 179 55.19 19.69 -3.00
C VAL A 179 56.67 19.37 -3.05
N ARG A 180 57.13 18.88 -4.21
CA ARG A 180 58.54 18.62 -4.46
C ARG A 180 59.18 19.98 -4.72
N ARG A 181 59.77 20.58 -3.68
CA ARG A 181 60.76 21.65 -3.87
C ARG A 181 62.04 20.97 -4.36
N GLY A 182 62.40 21.22 -5.62
CA GLY A 182 63.64 20.85 -6.27
C GLY A 182 63.95 21.89 -7.31
#